data_AF-A0A962WT62-F1
#
_entry.id   AF-A0A962WT62-F1
#
_cell.length_a   1.000
_cell.length_b   1.000
_cell.length_c   1.000
_cell.angle_alpha   90.00
_cell.angle_beta   90.00
_cell.angle_gamma   90.00
#
_symmetry.space_group_name_H-M   'P 1'
#
loop_
_entity.id
_entity.type
_entity.pdbx_description
1 polymer ?
#
loop_
_entity_poly.entity_id
_entity_poly.type
_entity_poly.pdbx_seq_one_letter_code
_entity_poly.pdbx_strand_id
1 'polypeptide(L)' 'MLETYREHVDSRAAEGIPPLPLNPEQVAELVELLKNPPVGEEDFLLELISNRVPAGVDQAAYVKAAFLADLV' A
#
# COMPACT_ATOMS: atom_id res chain seq x y z
N MET A 1 2.74 9.15 -2.56
CA MET A 1 2.04 8.06 -1.84
C MET A 1 1.70 8.36 -0.37
N LEU A 2 2.66 8.32 0.57
CA LEU A 2 2.38 8.19 2.02
C LEU A 2 1.55 9.33 2.64
N GLU A 3 1.89 10.57 2.32
CA GLU A 3 1.16 11.75 2.84
C GLU A 3 -0.28 11.74 2.36
N THR A 4 -0.51 11.59 1.05
CA THR A 4 -1.84 11.47 0.45
C THR A 4 -2.64 10.28 1.00
N TYR A 5 -1.98 9.15 1.29
CA TYR A 5 -2.63 8.02 1.93
C TYR A 5 -3.09 8.35 3.36
N ARG A 6 -2.28 9.06 4.15
CA ARG A 6 -2.63 9.50 5.50
C ARG A 6 -3.79 10.49 5.49
N GLU A 7 -3.77 11.47 4.58
CA GLU A 7 -4.88 12.41 4.39
C GLU A 7 -6.19 11.68 4.07
N HIS A 8 -6.12 10.65 3.22
CA HIS A 8 -7.29 9.81 2.90
C HIS A 8 -7.78 9.04 4.12
N VAL A 9 -6.88 8.44 4.91
CA VAL A 9 -7.23 7.76 6.15
C VAL A 9 -7.94 8.71 7.11
N ASP A 10 -7.42 9.91 7.29
CA ASP A 10 -7.99 10.93 8.20
C ASP A 10 -9.36 11.40 7.70
N SER A 11 -9.52 11.66 6.39
CA SER A 11 -10.80 12.04 5.80
C SER A 11 -11.87 10.95 6.00
N ARG A 12 -11.49 9.69 5.82
CA ARG A 12 -12.41 8.55 5.93
C ARG A 12 -12.74 8.26 7.40
N ALA A 13 -11.77 8.43 8.29
CA ALA A 13 -11.96 8.32 9.74
C ALA A 13 -12.91 9.40 10.27
N ALA A 14 -12.87 10.62 9.72
CA ALA A 14 -13.82 11.69 10.06
C ALA A 14 -15.27 11.34 9.69
N GLU A 15 -15.46 10.51 8.65
CA GLU A 15 -16.75 9.93 8.25
C GLU A 15 -17.08 8.61 9.00
N GLY A 16 -16.18 8.12 9.88
CA GLY A 16 -16.34 6.88 10.63
C GLY A 16 -16.21 5.60 9.78
N ILE A 17 -15.57 5.69 8.61
CA ILE A 17 -15.42 4.58 7.67
C ILE A 17 -13.94 4.23 7.42
N PRO A 18 -13.61 2.97 7.10
CA PRO A 18 -12.23 2.58 6.84
C PRO A 18 -11.70 3.19 5.52
N PRO A 19 -10.37 3.37 5.39
CA PRO A 19 -9.77 3.79 4.13
C PRO A 19 -10.04 2.76 3.03
N LEU A 20 -10.09 3.24 1.79
CA LEU A 20 -10.15 2.38 0.62
C LEU A 20 -8.85 1.54 0.50
N PRO A 21 -8.92 0.34 -0.08
CA PRO A 21 -7.73 -0.40 -0.49
C PRO A 21 -6.86 0.42 -1.45
N LEU A 22 -5.56 0.08 -1.51
CA LEU A 22 -4.62 0.68 -2.42
C LEU A 22 -4.96 0.31 -3.86
N ASN A 23 -4.90 1.30 -4.75
CA ASN A 23 -5.02 1.10 -6.19
C ASN A 23 -3.67 0.65 -6.80
N PRO A 24 -3.63 0.25 -8.08
CA PRO A 24 -2.41 -0.26 -8.71
C PRO A 24 -1.25 0.74 -8.70
N GLU A 25 -1.53 2.02 -8.90
CA GLU A 25 -0.54 3.09 -8.91
C GLU A 25 0.10 3.27 -7.51
N GLN A 26 -0.73 3.26 -6.47
CA GLN A 26 -0.30 3.33 -5.08
C GLN A 26 0.54 2.12 -4.68
N VAL A 27 0.19 0.92 -5.15
CA VAL A 27 1.00 -0.28 -4.90
C VAL A 27 2.34 -0.20 -5.63
N ALA A 28 2.38 0.33 -6.85
CA ALA A 28 3.63 0.54 -7.57
C ALA A 28 4.55 1.54 -6.84
N GLU A 29 4.00 2.67 -6.35
CA GLU A 29 4.75 3.61 -5.51
C GLU A 29 5.21 2.97 -4.19
N LEU A 30 4.37 2.14 -3.56
CA LEU A 30 4.71 1.40 -2.34
C LEU A 30 5.87 0.44 -2.54
N VAL A 31 5.94 -0.24 -3.69
CA VAL A 31 7.05 -1.12 -4.04
C VAL A 31 8.37 -0.35 -4.13
N GLU A 32 8.38 0.85 -4.71
CA GLU A 32 9.58 1.69 -4.75
C GLU A 32 10.02 2.13 -3.34
N LEU A 33 9.06 2.45 -2.46
CA LEU A 33 9.35 2.74 -1.06
C LEU A 33 9.91 1.52 -0.32
N LEU A 34 9.39 0.31 -0.57
CA LEU A 34 9.89 -0.93 0.06
C LEU A 34 11.32 -1.28 -0.36
N LYS A 35 11.77 -0.87 -1.55
CA LYS A 35 13.15 -1.06 -2.02
C LYS A 35 14.14 -0.13 -1.32
N ASN A 36 13.71 1.07 -0.94
CA ASN A 36 14.52 2.05 -0.23
C ASN A 36 13.69 2.73 0.87
N PRO A 37 13.42 2.00 1.97
CA PRO A 37 12.46 2.44 2.98
C PRO A 37 12.98 3.70 3.70
N PRO A 38 12.14 4.74 3.85
CA PRO A 38 12.44 5.84 4.74
C PRO A 38 12.60 5.33 6.19
N VAL A 39 13.57 5.88 6.91
CA VAL A 39 13.86 5.48 8.30
C VAL A 39 12.62 5.68 9.18
N GLY A 40 12.19 4.62 9.85
CA GLY A 40 11.05 4.62 10.77
C GLY A 40 9.69 4.36 10.12
N GLU A 41 9.65 4.12 8.80
CA GLU A 41 8.43 3.78 8.06
C GLU A 41 8.33 2.29 7.71
N GLU A 42 9.36 1.48 8.03
CA GLU A 42 9.49 0.09 7.59
C GLU A 42 8.27 -0.75 7.96
N ASP A 43 7.87 -0.73 9.23
CA ASP A 43 6.72 -1.49 9.74
C ASP A 43 5.40 -1.00 9.10
N PHE A 44 5.30 0.30 8.82
CA PHE A 44 4.11 0.86 8.19
C PHE A 44 4.00 0.41 6.73
N LEU A 45 5.09 0.46 5.96
CA LEU A 45 5.12 -0.04 4.59
C LEU A 45 4.78 -1.53 4.53
N LEU A 46 5.27 -2.32 5.49
CA LEU A 46 4.93 -3.74 5.63
C LEU A 46 3.45 -3.96 5.95
N GLU A 47 2.83 -3.12 6.80
CA GLU A 47 1.38 -3.17 7.07
C GLU A 47 0.58 -2.91 5.80
N LEU A 48 0.96 -1.87 5.02
CA LEU A 48 0.28 -1.50 3.80
C LEU A 48 0.30 -2.63 2.77
N ILE A 49 1.49 -3.19 2.46
CA ILE A 49 1.59 -4.25 1.46
C ILE A 49 0.89 -5.54 1.93
N SER A 50 0.87 -5.79 3.24
CA SER A 50 0.24 -6.99 3.80
C SER A 50 -1.28 -6.91 3.79
N ASN A 51 -1.86 -5.79 4.20
CA ASN A 51 -3.28 -5.69 4.58
C ASN A 51 -4.10 -4.72 3.72
N ARG A 52 -3.46 -3.85 2.92
CA ARG A 52 -4.15 -2.79 2.18
C ARG A 52 -4.21 -3.00 0.68
N VAL A 53 -3.66 -4.11 0.17
CA VAL A 53 -3.78 -4.49 -1.24
C VAL A 53 -4.93 -5.49 -1.40
N PRO A 54 -5.86 -5.27 -2.36
CA PRO A 54 -6.87 -6.25 -2.72
C PRO A 54 -6.27 -7.64 -3.03
N ALA A 55 -7.06 -8.69 -2.85
CA ALA A 55 -6.65 -10.05 -3.16
C ALA A 55 -7.16 -10.50 -4.55
N GLY A 56 -6.66 -11.64 -5.04
CA GLY A 56 -7.15 -12.27 -6.27
C GLY A 56 -6.56 -11.64 -7.53
N VAL A 57 -7.41 -11.40 -8.53
CA VAL A 57 -7.02 -10.93 -9.88
C VAL A 57 -7.15 -9.41 -10.05
N ASP A 58 -7.24 -8.67 -8.94
CA ASP A 58 -7.22 -7.21 -8.97
C ASP A 58 -5.88 -6.69 -9.52
N GLN A 59 -5.91 -5.55 -10.20
CA GLN A 59 -4.71 -4.97 -10.80
C GLN A 59 -3.65 -4.61 -9.75
N ALA A 60 -4.05 -4.16 -8.55
CA ALA A 60 -3.13 -3.87 -7.46
C ALA A 60 -2.55 -5.18 -6.89
N ALA A 61 -3.35 -6.25 -6.84
CA ALA A 61 -2.88 -7.58 -6.47
C ALA A 61 -1.83 -8.11 -7.45
N TYR A 62 -2.00 -7.85 -8.74
CA TYR A 62 -1.02 -8.22 -9.77
C TYR A 62 0.34 -7.53 -9.54
N VAL A 63 0.35 -6.23 -9.24
CA VAL A 63 1.58 -5.49 -8.94
C VAL A 63 2.26 -6.05 -7.69
N LYS A 64 1.50 -6.30 -6.61
CA LYS A 64 2.01 -6.95 -5.39
C LYS A 64 2.59 -8.32 -5.69
N ALA A 65 1.90 -9.14 -6.47
CA ALA A 65 2.34 -10.49 -6.80
C ALA A 65 3.63 -10.49 -7.63
N ALA A 66 3.74 -9.61 -8.62
CA ALA A 66 4.95 -9.46 -9.43
C ALA A 66 6.17 -9.08 -8.56
N PHE A 67 6.00 -8.08 -7.69
CA PHE A 67 7.07 -7.68 -6.76
C PHE A 67 7.48 -8.82 -5.81
N LEU A 68 6.52 -9.50 -5.19
CA LEU A 68 6.81 -10.60 -4.26
C LEU A 68 7.45 -11.80 -4.97
N ALA A 69 7.09 -12.06 -6.22
CA ALA A 69 7.71 -13.13 -7.02
C ALA A 69 9.18 -12.85 -7.34
N ASP A 70 9.57 -11.59 -7.54
CA ASP A 70 10.97 -11.20 -7.79
C ASP A 70 11.88 -11.39 -6.56
N LEU A 71 11.31 -11.58 -5.36
CA LEU A 71 12.05 -11.80 -4.10
C LEU A 71 12.34 -13.28 -3.81
N VAL A 72 11.74 -14.22 -4.55
CA VAL A 72 11.79 -15.67 -4.30
C VAL A 72 12.58 -16.37 -5.41
#